data_AF-A0A1G3U7Z7-F1
#
_entry.id   AF-A0A1G3U7Z7-F1
#
_cell.length_a   1.000
_cell.length_b   1.000
_cell.length_c   1.000
_cell.angle_alpha   90.00
_cell.angle_beta   90.00
_cell.angle_gamma   90.00
#
_symmetry.space_group_name_H-M   'P 1'
#
loop_
_entity.id
_entity.type
_entity.pdbx_description
1 polymer ?
#
loop_
_entity_poly.entity_id
_entity_poly.type
_entity_poly.pdbx_seq_one_letter_code
_entity_poly.pdbx_strand_id
1 'polypeptide(L)'
;MFHWLEKHPFFFAVGVFVVIAFAGLVEILPNFAQASRPVIGTAPYSTLELAGRHVYIKNSCNACHSQLVRPFKSETDRYGHYSLSGEYAYDRPFLWGSKRTGPDLWRVGNYRTTDWHENHMKNPASVVPGSVMPAYKWMFSNKADINTAFAEQLTVAQYFSVPYNQSVPMKDGTTKVVKMGGSVAEANAIALEEAKIIAADMKDQDVKDTVARGEIPEIVALIAYLNSLK
;
A
#
# COMPACT_ATOMS: atom_id res chain seq x y z
N MET A 1 -2.90 51.82 5.54
CA MET A 1 -1.44 51.62 5.37
C MET A 1 -1.10 50.76 4.14
N PHE A 2 -2.06 50.03 3.53
CA PHE A 2 -1.82 49.20 2.32
C PHE A 2 -2.54 49.68 1.05
N HIS A 3 -3.12 50.88 1.06
CA HIS A 3 -3.94 51.44 -0.05
C HIS A 3 -3.26 51.43 -1.43
N TRP A 4 -1.94 51.61 -1.46
CA TRP A 4 -1.16 51.53 -2.69
C TRP A 4 -1.12 50.09 -3.24
N LEU A 5 -0.91 49.09 -2.38
CA LEU A 5 -0.86 47.68 -2.76
C LEU A 5 -2.24 47.16 -3.18
N GLU A 6 -3.28 47.52 -2.43
CA GLU A 6 -4.68 47.13 -2.69
C GLU A 6 -5.20 47.63 -4.05
N LYS A 7 -4.68 48.77 -4.53
CA LYS A 7 -5.06 49.36 -5.83
C LYS A 7 -4.27 48.79 -7.01
N HIS A 8 -3.23 48.00 -6.77
CA HIS A 8 -2.41 47.41 -7.82
C HIS A 8 -2.52 45.87 -7.80
N PRO A 9 -3.52 45.30 -8.51
CA PRO A 9 -3.80 43.86 -8.48
C PRO A 9 -2.60 42.97 -8.77
N PHE A 10 -1.70 43.40 -9.67
CA PHE A 10 -0.48 42.67 -9.99
C PHE A 10 0.45 42.52 -8.77
N PHE A 11 0.78 43.62 -8.10
CA PHE A 11 1.67 43.58 -6.92
C PHE A 11 1.01 42.86 -5.74
N PHE A 12 -0.30 43.01 -5.58
CA PHE A 12 -1.04 42.24 -4.58
C PHE A 12 -0.97 40.73 -4.85
N ALA A 13 -1.19 40.30 -6.09
CA ALA A 13 -1.09 38.89 -6.48
C ALA A 13 0.32 38.33 -6.27
N VAL A 14 1.37 39.08 -6.61
CA VAL A 14 2.76 38.70 -6.35
C VAL A 14 3.01 38.55 -4.84
N GLY A 15 2.53 39.48 -4.03
CA GLY A 15 2.66 39.40 -2.57
C GLY A 15 2.00 38.15 -2.00
N VAL A 16 0.75 37.86 -2.41
CA VAL A 16 0.03 36.63 -2.01
C VAL A 16 0.78 35.37 -2.45
N PHE A 17 1.28 35.34 -3.69
CA PHE A 17 2.07 34.22 -4.20
C PHE A 17 3.31 33.98 -3.34
N VAL A 18 4.08 35.03 -3.02
CA VAL A 18 5.30 34.90 -2.20
C VAL A 18 4.98 34.35 -0.82
N VAL A 19 3.90 34.82 -0.18
CA VAL A 19 3.49 34.33 1.14
C VAL A 19 3.11 32.84 1.09
N ILE A 20 2.32 32.42 0.11
CA ILE A 20 1.92 31.01 -0.05
C ILE A 20 3.14 30.13 -0.40
N ALA A 21 4.00 30.58 -1.30
CA ALA A 21 5.21 29.86 -1.71
C ALA A 21 6.18 29.69 -0.54
N PHE A 22 6.31 30.71 0.33
CA PHE A 22 7.16 30.64 1.51
C PHE A 22 6.71 29.53 2.48
N ALA A 23 5.40 29.38 2.72
CA ALA A 23 4.88 28.28 3.54
C ALA A 23 5.23 26.91 2.94
N GLY A 24 5.04 26.74 1.63
CA GLY A 24 5.43 25.51 0.94
C GLY A 24 6.93 25.23 1.02
N LEU A 25 7.77 26.26 0.90
CA LEU A 25 9.23 26.13 1.00
C LEU A 25 9.66 25.62 2.39
N VAL A 26 9.09 26.19 3.45
CA VAL A 26 9.43 25.86 4.84
C VAL A 26 8.91 24.47 5.25
N GLU A 27 7.72 24.07 4.79
CA GLU A 27 7.12 22.78 5.17
C GLU A 27 7.58 21.61 4.30
N ILE A 28 7.76 21.80 2.99
CA ILE A 28 7.97 20.69 2.05
C ILE A 28 9.47 20.38 1.87
N LEU A 29 10.33 21.39 1.67
CA LEU A 29 11.73 21.15 1.31
C LEU A 29 12.53 20.43 2.41
N PRO A 30 12.43 20.79 3.71
CA PRO A 30 13.17 20.07 4.75
C PRO A 30 12.77 18.59 4.83
N ASN A 31 11.49 18.28 4.56
CA ASN A 31 11.00 16.91 4.56
C ASN A 31 11.59 16.07 3.44
N PHE A 32 11.88 16.62 2.25
CA PHE A 32 12.58 15.85 1.20
C PHE A 32 13.98 15.39 1.62
N ALA A 33 14.67 16.14 2.49
CA ALA A 33 16.01 15.80 2.97
C ALA A 33 16.00 14.81 4.16
N GLN A 34 14.92 14.79 4.96
CA GLN A 34 14.84 14.03 6.20
C GLN A 34 13.87 12.83 6.15
N ALA A 35 12.80 12.91 5.37
CA ALA A 35 11.76 11.91 5.33
C ALA A 35 12.10 10.79 4.34
N SER A 36 11.72 9.56 4.72
CA SER A 36 11.66 8.38 3.84
C SER A 36 12.97 7.64 3.56
N ARG A 37 13.94 7.67 4.49
CA ARG A 37 14.96 6.62 4.50
C ARG A 37 14.34 5.30 4.96
N PRO A 38 14.50 4.19 4.22
CA PRO A 38 13.94 2.91 4.64
C PRO A 38 14.53 2.50 5.99
N VAL A 39 13.67 2.06 6.91
CA VAL A 39 14.15 1.42 8.15
C VAL A 39 14.68 0.02 7.83
N ILE A 40 15.50 -0.53 8.72
CA ILE A 40 15.96 -1.92 8.61
C ILE A 40 14.73 -2.85 8.59
N GLY A 41 14.67 -3.74 7.60
CA GLY A 41 13.53 -4.62 7.35
C GLY A 41 12.49 -4.11 6.35
N THR A 42 12.57 -2.85 5.89
CA THR A 42 11.65 -2.38 4.84
C THR A 42 12.11 -2.93 3.49
N ALA A 43 11.42 -3.95 2.98
CA ALA A 43 11.58 -4.44 1.61
C ALA A 43 10.53 -3.79 0.69
N PRO A 44 10.83 -3.62 -0.61
CA PRO A 44 9.83 -3.15 -1.57
C PRO A 44 8.76 -4.20 -1.84
N TYR A 45 7.59 -3.76 -2.29
CA TYR A 45 6.49 -4.67 -2.63
C TYR A 45 6.83 -5.53 -3.86
N SER A 46 6.47 -6.81 -3.83
CA SER A 46 6.50 -7.66 -5.02
C SER A 46 5.51 -7.19 -6.09
N THR A 47 5.59 -7.74 -7.31
CA THR A 47 4.64 -7.40 -8.38
C THR A 47 3.20 -7.76 -7.99
N LEU A 48 2.99 -8.88 -7.29
CA LEU A 48 1.68 -9.31 -6.81
C LEU A 48 1.16 -8.40 -5.69
N GLU A 49 2.02 -8.03 -4.74
CA GLU A 49 1.69 -7.10 -3.66
C GLU A 49 1.36 -5.69 -4.21
N LEU A 50 2.07 -5.22 -5.24
CA LEU A 50 1.73 -3.97 -5.94
C LEU A 50 0.37 -4.04 -6.62
N ALA A 51 0.06 -5.14 -7.31
CA ALA A 51 -1.26 -5.35 -7.90
C ALA A 51 -2.35 -5.36 -6.81
N GLY A 52 -2.09 -6.00 -5.66
CA GLY A 52 -3.00 -5.98 -4.51
C GLY A 52 -3.20 -4.60 -3.92
N ARG A 53 -2.12 -3.81 -3.86
CA ARG A 53 -2.16 -2.40 -3.43
C ARG A 53 -2.97 -1.55 -4.41
N HIS A 54 -2.89 -1.81 -5.71
CA HIS A 54 -3.76 -1.17 -6.71
C HIS A 54 -5.22 -1.53 -6.50
N VAL A 55 -5.53 -2.80 -6.22
CA VAL A 55 -6.89 -3.24 -5.87
C VAL A 55 -7.39 -2.53 -4.62
N TYR A 56 -6.54 -2.37 -3.60
CA TYR A 56 -6.86 -1.63 -2.37
C TYR A 56 -7.21 -0.15 -2.67
N ILE A 57 -6.44 0.51 -3.53
CA ILE A 57 -6.68 1.91 -3.96
C ILE A 57 -7.95 2.01 -4.82
N LYS A 58 -8.08 1.14 -5.83
CA LYS A 58 -9.22 1.08 -6.77
C LYS A 58 -10.55 0.97 -6.05
N ASN A 59 -10.58 0.24 -4.94
CA ASN A 59 -11.79 0.02 -4.14
C ASN A 59 -11.94 1.00 -2.97
N SER A 60 -11.07 2.03 -2.90
CA SER A 60 -11.08 3.09 -1.89
C SER A 60 -11.07 2.58 -0.44
N CYS A 61 -10.34 1.49 -0.18
CA CYS A 61 -10.22 0.93 1.17
C CYS A 61 -9.62 1.97 2.14
N ASN A 62 -8.73 2.84 1.65
CA ASN A 62 -8.11 3.95 2.37
C ASN A 62 -9.10 5.03 2.87
N ALA A 63 -10.34 5.07 2.36
CA ALA A 63 -11.38 5.97 2.84
C ALA A 63 -11.99 5.51 4.18
N CYS A 64 -11.89 4.21 4.51
CA CYS A 64 -12.41 3.63 5.73
C CYS A 64 -11.32 3.12 6.68
N HIS A 65 -10.16 2.76 6.14
CA HIS A 65 -9.04 2.18 6.88
C HIS A 65 -7.81 3.06 6.77
N SER A 66 -7.19 3.32 7.91
CA SER A 66 -5.86 3.93 7.95
C SER A 66 -4.77 2.87 7.89
N GLN A 67 -3.58 3.32 7.53
CA GLN A 67 -2.34 2.55 7.64
C GLN A 67 -1.29 3.44 8.30
N LEU A 68 -1.60 3.95 9.50
CA LEU A 68 -0.76 4.86 10.27
C LEU A 68 -1.11 4.71 11.76
N VAL A 69 -0.41 3.82 12.45
CA VAL A 69 -0.57 3.61 13.88
C VAL A 69 0.11 4.76 14.63
N ARG A 70 -0.67 5.50 15.42
CA ARG A 70 -0.16 6.68 16.15
C ARG A 70 0.62 6.27 17.41
N PRO A 71 1.58 7.09 17.89
CA PRO A 71 2.41 6.76 19.05
C PRO A 71 1.70 7.00 20.39
N PHE A 72 0.48 6.47 20.54
CA PHE A 72 -0.27 6.47 21.80
C PHE A 72 -0.38 5.04 22.33
N LYS A 73 -0.29 4.88 23.66
CA LYS A 73 -0.38 3.55 24.29
C LYS A 73 -1.63 2.78 23.86
N SER A 74 -2.78 3.45 23.78
CA SER A 74 -4.05 2.84 23.35
C SER A 74 -4.05 2.38 21.88
N GLU A 75 -3.29 3.04 21.01
CA GLU A 75 -3.13 2.61 19.62
C GLU A 75 -2.19 1.42 19.55
N THR A 76 -1.07 1.48 20.26
CA THR A 76 -0.07 0.42 20.20
C THR A 76 -0.56 -0.87 20.81
N ASP A 77 -1.40 -0.80 21.85
CA ASP A 77 -2.04 -1.96 22.45
C ASP A 77 -3.06 -2.61 21.51
N ARG A 78 -3.65 -1.83 20.61
CA ARG A 78 -4.68 -2.31 19.69
C ARG A 78 -4.11 -2.83 18.37
N TYR A 79 -3.12 -2.14 17.83
CA TYR A 79 -2.63 -2.38 16.46
C TYR A 79 -1.17 -2.83 16.40
N GLY A 80 -0.41 -2.76 17.50
CA GLY A 80 1.02 -3.07 17.52
C GLY A 80 1.91 -1.82 17.46
N HIS A 81 3.20 -1.99 17.17
CA HIS A 81 4.16 -0.89 17.20
C HIS A 81 3.73 0.29 16.31
N TYR A 82 3.88 1.52 16.83
CA TYR A 82 3.55 2.74 16.10
C TYR A 82 4.32 2.82 14.78
N SER A 83 3.71 3.47 13.79
CA SER A 83 4.27 3.53 12.45
C SER A 83 5.52 4.43 12.40
N LEU A 84 6.53 4.00 11.63
CA LEU A 84 7.74 4.77 11.40
C LEU A 84 7.76 5.30 9.96
N SER A 85 8.28 6.51 9.76
CA SER A 85 8.31 7.16 8.43
C SER A 85 9.03 6.32 7.37
N GLY A 86 10.11 5.62 7.75
CA GLY A 86 10.88 4.76 6.84
C GLY A 86 10.20 3.44 6.46
N GLU A 87 9.07 3.07 7.07
CA GLU A 87 8.28 1.92 6.61
C GLU A 87 7.50 2.27 5.32
N TYR A 88 7.26 3.56 5.07
CA TYR A 88 6.55 4.06 3.88
C TYR A 88 7.50 4.50 2.76
N ALA A 89 8.80 4.21 2.86
CA ALA A 89 9.81 4.70 1.89
C ALA A 89 9.51 4.31 0.43
N TYR A 90 8.79 3.20 0.24
CA TYR A 90 8.42 2.67 -1.07
C TYR A 90 6.99 3.00 -1.49
N ASP A 91 6.16 3.58 -0.61
CA ASP A 91 4.76 3.86 -0.88
C ASP A 91 4.58 5.08 -1.79
N ARG A 92 4.05 4.85 -3.00
CA ARG A 92 3.72 5.92 -3.96
C ARG A 92 2.34 5.66 -4.55
N PRO A 93 1.29 6.44 -4.21
CA PRO A 93 1.24 7.42 -3.11
C PRO A 93 1.21 6.76 -1.72
N PHE A 94 1.38 7.54 -0.66
CA PHE A 94 1.17 7.04 0.70
C PHE A 94 -0.31 6.64 0.94
N LEU A 95 -0.55 5.64 1.79
CA LEU A 95 -1.90 5.14 2.13
C LEU A 95 -2.25 5.27 3.62
N TRP A 96 -1.67 6.26 4.31
CA TRP A 96 -1.84 6.49 5.74
C TRP A 96 -3.31 6.57 6.19
N GLY A 97 -4.19 7.06 5.31
CA GLY A 97 -5.62 7.25 5.58
C GLY A 97 -5.89 8.49 6.44
N SER A 98 -7.14 8.95 6.40
CA SER A 98 -7.59 10.15 7.13
C SER A 98 -8.83 9.90 8.01
N LYS A 99 -9.38 8.68 7.94
CA LYS A 99 -10.58 8.26 8.67
C LYS A 99 -10.47 6.79 9.07
N ARG A 100 -11.15 6.43 10.16
CA ARG A 100 -11.27 5.05 10.66
C ARG A 100 -12.73 4.70 10.90
N THR A 101 -13.40 4.29 9.82
CA THR A 101 -14.68 3.57 9.94
C THR A 101 -14.40 2.12 10.31
N GLY A 102 -13.35 1.53 9.69
CA GLY A 102 -12.75 0.28 10.09
C GLY A 102 -11.44 0.49 10.87
N PRO A 103 -10.83 -0.60 11.38
CA PRO A 103 -9.55 -0.54 12.09
C PRO A 103 -8.38 -0.10 11.20
N ASP A 104 -7.29 0.32 11.83
CA ASP A 104 -6.00 0.49 11.15
C ASP A 104 -5.47 -0.86 10.64
N LEU A 105 -4.88 -0.88 9.45
CA LEU A 105 -4.43 -2.09 8.76
C LEU A 105 -2.91 -2.24 8.67
N TRP A 106 -2.12 -1.29 9.18
CA TRP A 106 -0.67 -1.29 8.92
C TRP A 106 0.08 -2.53 9.44
N ARG A 107 -0.51 -3.23 10.41
CA ARG A 107 0.06 -4.43 11.03
C ARG A 107 -0.83 -5.66 10.84
N VAL A 108 -1.79 -5.63 9.92
CA VAL A 108 -2.83 -6.68 9.80
C VAL A 108 -2.24 -8.05 9.44
N GLY A 109 -1.13 -8.06 8.68
CA GLY A 109 -0.41 -9.29 8.31
C GLY A 109 0.26 -10.01 9.48
N ASN A 110 0.30 -9.41 10.67
CA ASN A 110 0.81 -10.07 11.88
C ASN A 110 -0.22 -10.97 12.56
N TYR A 111 -1.52 -10.76 12.34
CA TYR A 111 -2.56 -11.41 13.15
C TYR A 111 -3.80 -11.89 12.37
N ARG A 112 -3.89 -11.63 11.06
CA ARG A 112 -4.93 -12.21 10.20
C ARG A 112 -4.33 -13.23 9.25
N THR A 113 -5.13 -14.24 8.92
CA THR A 113 -4.77 -15.31 7.99
C THR A 113 -5.39 -15.06 6.62
N THR A 114 -4.86 -15.73 5.59
CA THR A 114 -5.45 -15.76 4.23
C THR A 114 -6.94 -16.13 4.29
N ASP A 115 -7.29 -17.20 5.00
CA ASP A 115 -8.67 -17.66 5.20
C ASP A 115 -9.56 -16.59 5.88
N TRP A 116 -9.01 -15.85 6.85
CA TRP A 116 -9.75 -14.76 7.47
C TRP A 116 -10.03 -13.63 6.47
N HIS A 117 -9.02 -13.21 5.72
CA HIS A 117 -9.17 -12.16 4.71
C HIS A 117 -10.16 -12.57 3.62
N GLU A 118 -10.06 -13.79 3.12
CA GLU A 118 -10.96 -14.36 2.13
C GLU A 118 -12.42 -14.27 2.58
N ASN A 119 -12.75 -14.86 3.73
CA ASN A 119 -14.12 -14.87 4.23
C ASN A 119 -14.62 -13.46 4.58
N HIS A 120 -13.74 -12.62 5.15
CA HIS A 120 -14.11 -11.26 5.52
C HIS A 120 -14.40 -10.41 4.28
N MET A 121 -13.63 -10.52 3.20
CA MET A 121 -13.92 -9.79 1.95
C MET A 121 -15.19 -10.32 1.26
N LYS A 122 -15.46 -11.64 1.34
CA LYS A 122 -16.66 -12.24 0.74
C LYS A 122 -17.95 -11.87 1.48
N ASN A 123 -17.90 -11.85 2.81
CA ASN A 123 -19.00 -11.47 3.68
C ASN A 123 -18.48 -10.98 5.05
N PRO A 124 -18.26 -9.67 5.23
CA PRO A 124 -17.70 -9.14 6.48
C PRO A 124 -18.56 -9.47 7.71
N ALA A 125 -19.89 -9.43 7.57
CA ALA A 125 -20.83 -9.66 8.67
C ALA A 125 -20.84 -11.12 9.18
N SER A 126 -20.44 -12.11 8.36
CA SER A 126 -20.31 -13.50 8.83
C SER A 126 -19.05 -13.75 9.64
N VAL A 127 -18.01 -12.92 9.46
CA VAL A 127 -16.75 -13.04 10.21
C VAL A 127 -16.74 -12.12 11.42
N VAL A 128 -17.26 -10.90 11.26
CA VAL A 128 -17.39 -9.88 12.31
C VAL A 128 -18.86 -9.45 12.37
N PRO A 129 -19.66 -10.02 13.28
CA PRO A 129 -21.06 -9.63 13.45
C PRO A 129 -21.20 -8.11 13.67
N GLY A 130 -22.11 -7.48 12.93
CA GLY A 130 -22.32 -6.03 12.98
C GLY A 130 -21.30 -5.19 12.19
N SER A 131 -20.45 -5.83 11.37
CA SER A 131 -19.55 -5.09 10.47
C SER A 131 -20.34 -4.22 9.49
N VAL A 132 -19.93 -2.96 9.37
CA VAL A 132 -20.45 -2.00 8.38
C VAL A 132 -19.66 -2.01 7.07
N MET A 133 -18.62 -2.85 6.98
CA MET A 133 -17.81 -2.97 5.77
C MET A 133 -18.65 -3.60 4.63
N PRO A 134 -18.58 -3.07 3.40
CA PRO A 134 -19.21 -3.69 2.23
C PRO A 134 -18.60 -5.05 1.91
N ALA A 135 -19.39 -5.95 1.31
CA ALA A 135 -18.87 -7.19 0.75
C ALA A 135 -18.25 -6.94 -0.65
N TYR A 136 -17.08 -7.49 -0.90
CA TYR A 136 -16.29 -7.30 -2.12
C TYR A 136 -16.26 -8.57 -3.00
N LYS A 137 -17.43 -9.18 -3.22
CA LYS A 137 -17.54 -10.47 -3.91
C LYS A 137 -16.97 -10.47 -5.34
N TRP A 138 -16.98 -9.33 -6.03
CA TRP A 138 -16.44 -9.21 -7.39
C TRP A 138 -14.93 -9.44 -7.47
N MET A 139 -14.19 -9.26 -6.38
CA MET A 139 -12.74 -9.50 -6.36
C MET A 139 -12.39 -10.98 -6.57
N PHE A 140 -13.33 -11.89 -6.35
CA PHE A 140 -13.17 -13.32 -6.57
C PHE A 140 -13.24 -13.70 -8.06
N SER A 141 -13.95 -12.90 -8.86
CA SER A 141 -14.11 -13.12 -10.30
C SER A 141 -13.25 -12.20 -11.16
N ASN A 142 -12.97 -10.98 -10.67
CA ASN A 142 -12.13 -10.02 -11.39
C ASN A 142 -10.67 -10.45 -11.39
N LYS A 143 -9.95 -10.11 -12.46
CA LYS A 143 -8.52 -10.38 -12.61
C LYS A 143 -7.70 -9.19 -12.16
N ALA A 144 -6.63 -9.44 -11.42
CA ALA A 144 -5.65 -8.43 -11.03
C ALA A 144 -4.86 -7.94 -12.26
N ASP A 145 -4.61 -6.63 -12.34
CA ASP A 145 -3.82 -6.03 -13.42
C ASP A 145 -2.32 -6.05 -13.07
N ILE A 146 -1.68 -7.17 -13.39
CA ILE A 146 -0.25 -7.39 -13.14
C ILE A 146 0.61 -6.50 -14.04
N ASN A 147 0.14 -6.15 -15.24
CA ASN A 147 0.90 -5.35 -16.19
C ASN A 147 1.06 -3.92 -15.68
N THR A 148 -0.01 -3.32 -15.14
CA THR A 148 0.05 -2.00 -14.51
C THR A 148 0.91 -2.03 -13.24
N ALA A 149 0.81 -3.09 -12.43
CA ALA A 149 1.67 -3.27 -11.26
C ALA A 149 3.17 -3.36 -11.63
N PHE A 150 3.49 -4.11 -12.69
CA PHE A 150 4.86 -4.20 -13.21
C PHE A 150 5.35 -2.86 -13.78
N ALA A 151 4.49 -2.09 -14.46
CA ALA A 151 4.83 -0.76 -14.93
C ALA A 151 5.18 0.19 -13.76
N GLU A 152 4.43 0.14 -12.65
CA GLU A 152 4.81 0.86 -11.41
C GLU A 152 6.16 0.35 -10.89
N GLN A 153 6.33 -0.97 -10.76
CA GLN A 153 7.57 -1.60 -10.27
C GLN A 153 8.80 -1.11 -11.04
N LEU A 154 8.73 -1.12 -12.37
CA LEU A 154 9.79 -0.63 -13.26
C LEU A 154 10.07 0.87 -13.03
N THR A 155 9.00 1.67 -12.95
CA THR A 155 9.10 3.12 -12.72
C THR A 155 9.77 3.42 -11.39
N VAL A 156 9.39 2.74 -10.32
CA VAL A 156 9.96 2.98 -8.99
C VAL A 156 11.39 2.46 -8.86
N ALA A 157 11.72 1.35 -9.52
CA ALA A 157 13.08 0.87 -9.62
C ALA A 157 14.00 1.89 -10.31
N GLN A 158 13.54 2.42 -11.45
CA GLN A 158 14.35 3.30 -12.31
C GLN A 158 14.51 4.72 -11.74
N TYR A 159 13.42 5.34 -11.29
CA TYR A 159 13.42 6.76 -10.96
C TYR A 159 13.58 7.05 -9.47
N PHE A 160 13.32 6.06 -8.61
CA PHE A 160 13.34 6.24 -7.15
C PHE A 160 14.31 5.30 -6.45
N SER A 161 15.14 4.57 -7.22
CA SER A 161 16.18 3.67 -6.72
C SER A 161 15.65 2.64 -5.72
N VAL A 162 14.42 2.15 -5.93
CA VAL A 162 13.84 1.09 -5.10
C VAL A 162 14.61 -0.21 -5.33
N PRO A 163 15.07 -0.92 -4.27
CA PRO A 163 16.08 -1.97 -4.37
C PRO A 163 15.50 -3.32 -4.82
N TYR A 164 14.94 -3.38 -6.02
CA TYR A 164 14.56 -4.63 -6.68
C TYR A 164 15.77 -5.41 -7.15
N ASN A 165 15.70 -6.75 -7.07
CA ASN A 165 16.81 -7.66 -7.39
C ASN A 165 18.09 -7.40 -6.56
N GLN A 166 17.97 -6.65 -5.45
CA GLN A 166 19.05 -6.31 -4.54
C GLN A 166 18.77 -6.89 -3.15
N SER A 167 19.85 -7.08 -2.40
CA SER A 167 19.79 -7.60 -1.03
C SER A 167 19.37 -6.50 -0.06
N VAL A 168 18.23 -6.68 0.62
CA VAL A 168 17.72 -5.74 1.63
C VAL A 168 17.93 -6.34 3.02
N PRO A 169 18.55 -5.62 3.98
CA PRO A 169 18.78 -6.13 5.33
C PRO A 169 17.49 -6.18 6.15
N MET A 170 17.22 -7.34 6.75
CA MET A 170 16.03 -7.60 7.57
C MET A 170 16.33 -7.43 9.07
N LYS A 171 15.27 -7.26 9.87
CA LYS A 171 15.40 -7.04 11.34
C LYS A 171 15.99 -8.24 12.09
N ASP A 172 15.86 -9.45 11.54
CA ASP A 172 16.40 -10.70 12.09
C ASP A 172 17.86 -10.97 11.71
N GLY A 173 18.50 -10.04 10.99
CA GLY A 173 19.87 -10.18 10.49
C GLY A 173 19.98 -10.94 9.17
N THR A 174 18.88 -11.45 8.62
CA THR A 174 18.85 -12.04 7.28
C THR A 174 18.76 -10.97 6.19
N THR A 175 18.80 -11.39 4.93
CA THR A 175 18.53 -10.52 3.81
C THR A 175 17.37 -11.03 2.97
N LYS A 176 16.56 -10.11 2.45
CA LYS A 176 15.46 -10.41 1.52
C LYS A 176 15.79 -9.82 0.16
N VAL A 177 15.59 -10.61 -0.90
CA VAL A 177 15.67 -10.13 -2.29
C VAL A 177 14.27 -10.23 -2.89
N VAL A 178 13.73 -9.08 -3.29
CA VAL A 178 12.44 -9.01 -3.99
C VAL A 178 12.71 -9.03 -5.48
N LYS A 179 12.22 -10.09 -6.16
CA LYS A 179 12.46 -10.28 -7.59
C LYS A 179 11.61 -9.31 -8.41
N MET A 180 12.21 -8.77 -9.46
CA MET A 180 11.54 -8.01 -10.51
C MET A 180 11.87 -8.65 -11.86
N GLY A 181 10.85 -8.96 -12.65
CA GLY A 181 11.02 -9.51 -13.99
C GLY A 181 11.67 -8.52 -14.94
N GLY A 182 12.41 -9.00 -15.94
CA GLY A 182 12.96 -8.18 -17.02
C GLY A 182 11.94 -7.89 -18.13
N SER A 183 10.82 -8.60 -18.15
CA SER A 183 9.73 -8.42 -19.11
C SER A 183 8.37 -8.59 -18.45
N VAL A 184 7.31 -8.17 -19.15
CA VAL A 184 5.92 -8.37 -18.71
C VAL A 184 5.61 -9.86 -18.48
N ALA A 185 6.10 -10.75 -19.35
CA ALA A 185 5.87 -12.18 -19.23
C ALA A 185 6.56 -12.76 -17.98
N GLU A 186 7.79 -12.35 -17.70
CA GLU A 186 8.51 -12.75 -16.49
C GLU A 186 7.86 -12.21 -15.22
N ALA A 187 7.40 -10.96 -15.22
CA ALA A 187 6.70 -10.36 -14.10
C ALA A 187 5.37 -11.09 -13.79
N ASN A 188 4.62 -11.46 -14.83
CA ASN A 188 3.42 -12.28 -14.70
C ASN A 188 3.75 -13.68 -14.13
N ALA A 189 4.83 -14.32 -14.58
CA ALA A 189 5.25 -15.61 -14.05
C ALA A 189 5.65 -15.52 -12.57
N ILE A 190 6.42 -14.50 -12.17
CA ILE A 190 6.80 -14.27 -10.77
C ILE A 190 5.56 -14.04 -9.91
N ALA A 191 4.65 -13.15 -10.35
CA ALA A 191 3.41 -12.89 -9.62
C ALA A 191 2.52 -14.12 -9.50
N LEU A 192 2.47 -14.97 -10.54
CA LEU A 192 1.69 -16.20 -10.54
C LEU A 192 2.25 -17.24 -9.55
N GLU A 193 3.57 -17.38 -9.45
CA GLU A 193 4.17 -18.28 -8.44
C GLU A 193 3.86 -17.83 -7.02
N GLU A 194 3.93 -16.52 -6.74
CA GLU A 194 3.49 -15.97 -5.45
C GLU A 194 1.98 -16.16 -5.23
N ALA A 195 1.17 -15.99 -6.27
CA ALA A 195 -0.28 -16.15 -6.20
C ALA A 195 -0.69 -17.59 -5.88
N LYS A 196 0.04 -18.58 -6.41
CA LYS A 196 -0.18 -20.00 -6.07
C LYS A 196 0.04 -20.29 -4.59
N ILE A 197 1.04 -19.65 -3.96
CA ILE A 197 1.30 -19.79 -2.52
C ILE A 197 0.12 -19.24 -1.71
N ILE A 198 -0.35 -18.03 -2.04
CA ILE A 198 -1.50 -17.43 -1.37
C ILE A 198 -2.77 -18.26 -1.59
N ALA A 199 -3.02 -18.68 -2.83
CA ALA A 199 -4.21 -19.46 -3.20
C ALA A 199 -4.21 -20.85 -2.56
N ALA A 200 -3.05 -21.45 -2.26
CA ALA A 200 -2.97 -22.75 -1.59
C ALA A 200 -3.69 -22.72 -0.22
N ASP A 201 -3.57 -21.60 0.50
CA ASP A 201 -4.17 -21.37 1.82
C ASP A 201 -5.64 -20.89 1.75
N MET A 202 -6.19 -20.66 0.55
CA MET A 202 -7.58 -20.27 0.36
C MET A 202 -8.53 -21.46 0.35
N LYS A 203 -9.81 -21.24 0.65
CA LYS A 203 -10.85 -22.27 0.66
C LYS A 203 -11.74 -22.27 -0.58
N ASP A 204 -11.88 -21.14 -1.25
CA ASP A 204 -12.70 -21.00 -2.46
C ASP A 204 -12.06 -21.74 -3.64
N GLN A 205 -12.74 -22.79 -4.09
CA GLN A 205 -12.24 -23.65 -5.16
C GLN A 205 -12.21 -22.93 -6.51
N ASP A 206 -13.13 -22.00 -6.77
CA ASP A 206 -13.15 -21.25 -8.02
C ASP A 206 -11.91 -20.35 -8.13
N VAL A 207 -11.48 -19.77 -7.01
CA VAL A 207 -10.22 -18.99 -6.93
C VAL A 207 -9.02 -19.89 -7.18
N LYS A 208 -8.96 -21.06 -6.52
CA LYS A 208 -7.88 -22.04 -6.71
C LYS A 208 -7.78 -22.50 -8.17
N ASP A 209 -8.90 -22.81 -8.79
CA ASP A 209 -8.97 -23.25 -10.18
C ASP A 209 -8.58 -22.13 -11.15
N THR A 210 -8.95 -20.89 -10.83
CA THR A 210 -8.57 -19.71 -11.64
C THR A 210 -7.06 -19.48 -11.62
N VAL A 211 -6.44 -19.55 -10.44
CA VAL A 211 -4.98 -19.47 -10.30
C VAL A 211 -4.27 -20.64 -10.98
N ALA A 212 -4.85 -21.86 -10.90
CA ALA A 212 -4.32 -23.03 -11.60
C ALA A 212 -4.34 -22.87 -13.14
N ARG A 213 -5.31 -22.11 -13.69
CA ARG A 213 -5.36 -21.74 -15.12
C ARG A 213 -4.38 -20.62 -15.51
N GLY A 214 -3.63 -20.08 -14.55
CA GLY A 214 -2.66 -19.01 -14.78
C GLY A 214 -3.24 -17.60 -14.68
N GLU A 215 -4.46 -17.45 -14.18
CA GLU A 215 -5.11 -16.15 -14.01
C GLU A 215 -5.13 -15.78 -12.52
N ILE A 216 -4.84 -14.53 -12.18
CA ILE A 216 -4.74 -14.09 -10.78
C ILE A 216 -5.98 -13.27 -10.43
N PRO A 217 -6.88 -13.76 -9.55
CA PRO A 217 -8.00 -12.96 -9.07
C PRO A 217 -7.56 -11.75 -8.24
N GLU A 218 -8.33 -10.66 -8.28
CA GLU A 218 -8.06 -9.46 -7.47
C GLU A 218 -7.97 -9.78 -5.97
N ILE A 219 -8.78 -10.73 -5.47
CA ILE A 219 -8.75 -11.13 -4.07
C ILE A 219 -7.40 -11.74 -3.66
N VAL A 220 -6.76 -12.52 -4.54
CA VAL A 220 -5.46 -13.14 -4.25
C VAL A 220 -4.38 -12.07 -4.13
N ALA A 221 -4.35 -11.14 -5.07
CA ALA A 221 -3.42 -10.01 -5.05
C ALA A 221 -3.64 -9.13 -3.81
N LEU A 222 -4.90 -8.80 -3.48
CA LEU A 222 -5.24 -8.02 -2.29
C LEU A 222 -4.77 -8.70 -1.01
N ILE A 223 -4.96 -10.01 -0.87
CA ILE A 223 -4.50 -10.78 0.29
C ILE A 223 -2.96 -10.76 0.37
N ALA A 224 -2.26 -10.90 -0.75
CA ALA A 224 -0.80 -10.78 -0.77
C ALA A 224 -0.34 -9.42 -0.21
N TYR A 225 -0.99 -8.33 -0.63
CA TYR A 225 -0.73 -7.00 -0.10
C TYR A 225 -1.04 -6.89 1.40
N LEU A 226 -2.21 -7.33 1.86
CA LEU A 226 -2.57 -7.24 3.29
C LEU A 226 -1.65 -8.08 4.18
N ASN A 227 -1.24 -9.26 3.71
CA ASN A 227 -0.30 -10.13 4.41
C ASN A 227 1.11 -9.52 4.51
N SER A 228 1.49 -8.61 3.61
CA SER A 228 2.80 -7.95 3.65
C SER A 228 2.87 -6.81 4.69
N LEU A 229 1.72 -6.32 5.18
CA LEU A 229 1.62 -5.26 6.18
C LEU A 229 1.93 -5.78 7.60
N LYS A 230 3.22 -5.81 7.97
CA LYS A 230 3.75 -6.35 9.23
C LYS A 230 4.51 -5.33 10.07
#